data_AF-B1XMH9-F1
#
_entry.id   AF-B1XMH9-F1
#
_cell.length_a   1.000
_cell.length_b   1.000
_cell.length_c   1.000
_cell.angle_alpha   90.00
_cell.angle_beta   90.00
_cell.angle_gamma   90.00
#
_symmetry.space_group_name_H-M   'P 1'
#
loop_
_entity.id
_entity.type
_entity.pdbx_description
1 polymer ?
#
loop_
_entity_poly.entity_id
_entity_poly.type
_entity_poly.pdbx_seq_one_letter_code
_entity_poly.pdbx_strand_id
1 'polypeptide(L)'
;MVNFCMGAGKTPLTELIKGMKEGVIVDQVLGAGQSNQLAGEFSVNLDLGYKVENGEIVGRLKNTMVAGSIFEAFADLVDFSDTCEWVGGSAYMPAILFGKLGVASRAV
;
A
#
# COMPACT_ATOMS: atom_id res chain seq x y z
N MET A 1 11.29 -23.91 0.56
CA MET A 1 10.54 -22.67 0.29
C MET A 1 9.62 -22.44 1.47
N VAL A 2 9.53 -21.21 1.96
CA VAL A 2 8.67 -20.85 3.10
C VAL A 2 7.69 -19.76 2.66
N ASN A 3 6.53 -19.71 3.29
CA ASN A 3 5.53 -18.68 3.05
C ASN A 3 5.59 -17.65 4.19
N PHE A 4 5.39 -16.38 3.86
CA PHE A 4 5.22 -15.32 4.83
C PHE A 4 3.73 -15.12 5.10
N CYS A 5 3.30 -15.22 6.35
CA CYS A 5 1.88 -15.13 6.71
C CYS A 5 1.64 -14.05 7.78
N MET A 6 0.63 -13.21 7.55
CA MET A 6 0.13 -12.23 8.52
C MET A 6 -1.32 -12.51 8.89
N GLY A 7 -1.68 -12.22 10.15
CA GLY A 7 -3.07 -12.27 10.59
C GLY A 7 -3.88 -11.11 10.03
N ALA A 8 -5.16 -11.35 9.74
CA ALA A 8 -6.09 -10.32 9.32
C ALA A 8 -6.46 -9.36 10.48
N GLY A 9 -6.90 -8.17 10.11
CA GLY A 9 -7.57 -7.23 11.01
C GLY A 9 -9.05 -7.56 11.19
N LYS A 10 -9.86 -6.54 11.50
CA LYS A 10 -11.31 -6.67 11.71
C LYS A 10 -12.15 -5.79 10.79
N THR A 11 -11.52 -4.87 10.08
CA THR A 11 -12.22 -3.86 9.28
C THR A 11 -12.31 -4.33 7.83
N PRO A 12 -13.51 -4.36 7.23
CA PRO A 12 -13.66 -4.67 5.81
C PRO A 12 -12.82 -3.75 4.94
N LEU A 13 -12.16 -4.29 3.91
CA LEU A 13 -11.37 -3.49 2.96
C LEU A 13 -12.17 -2.31 2.40
N THR A 14 -13.46 -2.51 2.10
CA THR A 14 -14.35 -1.46 1.61
C THR A 14 -14.52 -0.31 2.60
N GLU A 15 -14.53 -0.59 3.91
CA GLU A 15 -14.64 0.44 4.94
C GLU A 15 -13.30 1.17 5.14
N LEU A 16 -12.16 0.48 5.02
CA LEU A 16 -10.86 1.12 4.99
C LEU A 16 -10.76 2.13 3.83
N ILE A 17 -11.18 1.72 2.62
CA ILE A 17 -11.19 2.59 1.44
C ILE A 17 -12.15 3.77 1.66
N LYS A 18 -13.37 3.54 2.16
CA LYS A 18 -14.35 4.60 2.47
C LYS A 18 -13.82 5.62 3.48
N GLY A 19 -13.00 5.19 4.43
CA GLY A 19 -12.37 6.06 5.42
C GLY A 19 -11.30 7.00 4.84
N MET A 20 -10.84 6.78 3.61
CA MET A 20 -9.81 7.60 2.98
C MET A 20 -10.41 8.90 2.44
N LYS A 21 -9.99 10.05 2.99
CA LYS A 21 -10.32 11.36 2.40
C LYS A 21 -9.65 11.56 1.04
N GLU A 22 -8.37 11.23 0.95
CA GLU A 22 -7.60 11.17 -0.30
C GLU A 22 -6.47 10.17 -0.10
N GLY A 23 -6.15 9.38 -1.12
CA GLY A 23 -5.00 8.48 -1.04
C GLY A 23 -4.80 7.64 -2.28
N VAL A 24 -3.93 6.64 -2.15
CA VAL A 24 -3.53 5.76 -3.24
C VAL A 24 -3.66 4.31 -2.79
N ILE A 25 -4.37 3.50 -3.56
CA ILE A 25 -4.30 2.04 -3.47
C ILE A 25 -3.09 1.61 -4.30
N VAL A 26 -2.14 0.94 -3.64
CA VAL A 26 -0.96 0.35 -4.26
C VAL A 26 -1.24 -1.13 -4.46
N ASP A 27 -1.43 -1.55 -5.71
CA ASP A 27 -1.67 -2.96 -6.06
C ASP A 27 -0.36 -3.64 -6.43
N GLN A 28 0.41 -3.04 -7.36
CA GLN A 28 1.67 -3.56 -7.85
C GLN A 28 2.71 -2.46 -8.02
N VAL A 29 3.96 -2.80 -7.76
CA VAL A 29 5.09 -1.88 -7.81
C VAL A 29 6.22 -2.43 -8.68
N LEU A 30 6.96 -1.53 -9.31
CA LEU A 30 8.18 -1.85 -10.06
C LEU A 30 9.41 -1.56 -9.19
N GLY A 31 10.34 -2.51 -9.15
CA GLY A 31 11.66 -2.30 -8.54
C GLY A 31 11.70 -2.36 -7.00
N ALA A 32 10.74 -3.00 -6.34
CA ALA A 32 10.69 -3.10 -4.87
C ALA A 32 11.98 -3.64 -4.21
N GLY A 33 12.79 -4.40 -4.94
CA GLY A 33 14.07 -4.92 -4.46
C GLY A 33 15.23 -3.92 -4.40
N GLN A 34 15.03 -2.65 -4.79
CA GLN A 34 16.07 -1.61 -4.84
C GLN A 34 16.00 -0.63 -3.64
N SER A 35 15.55 -1.10 -2.47
CA SER A 35 15.37 -0.31 -1.25
C SER A 35 16.60 -0.30 -0.33
N ASN A 36 16.71 0.71 0.53
CA ASN A 36 17.71 0.74 1.60
C ASN A 36 17.18 -0.01 2.83
N GLN A 37 17.37 -1.34 2.82
CA GLN A 37 16.80 -2.23 3.83
C GLN A 37 17.26 -1.93 5.26
N LEU A 38 18.51 -1.48 5.44
CA LEU A 38 19.06 -1.18 6.77
C LEU A 38 18.40 0.05 7.40
N ALA A 39 18.14 1.09 6.59
CA ALA A 39 17.43 2.28 7.05
C ALA A 39 15.89 2.12 7.02
N GLY A 40 15.39 1.04 6.40
CA GLY A 40 13.97 0.80 6.20
C GLY A 40 13.34 1.70 5.13
N GLU A 41 14.13 2.36 4.29
CA GLU A 41 13.65 3.31 3.30
C GLU A 41 13.33 2.63 1.97
N PHE A 42 12.20 3.00 1.37
CA PHE A 42 11.77 2.52 0.07
C PHE A 42 11.34 3.69 -0.82
N SER A 43 11.51 3.50 -2.13
CA SER A 43 11.01 4.41 -3.18
C SER A 43 10.73 3.58 -4.42
N VAL A 44 9.46 3.45 -4.78
CA VAL A 44 9.00 2.51 -5.81
C VAL A 44 8.00 3.17 -6.76
N ASN A 45 8.10 2.84 -8.04
CA ASN A 45 7.11 3.25 -9.03
C ASN A 45 5.91 2.30 -8.99
N LEU A 46 4.72 2.84 -9.19
CA LEU A 46 3.52 2.01 -9.33
C LEU A 46 3.48 1.37 -10.72
N ASP A 47 3.30 0.05 -10.76
CA ASP A 47 2.90 -0.67 -11.98
C ASP A 47 1.37 -0.58 -12.15
N LEU A 48 0.67 -0.83 -11.04
CA LEU A 48 -0.76 -0.69 -10.91
C LEU A 48 -1.10 -0.02 -9.58
N GLY A 49 -1.88 1.05 -9.66
CA GLY A 49 -2.42 1.73 -8.50
C GLY A 49 -3.59 2.62 -8.88
N TYR A 50 -4.37 2.99 -7.87
CA TYR A 50 -5.62 3.71 -8.06
C TYR A 50 -5.71 4.90 -7.11
N LYS A 51 -6.26 6.01 -7.60
CA LYS A 51 -6.56 7.17 -6.77
C LYS A 51 -7.85 6.93 -6.01
N VAL A 52 -7.84 7.26 -4.73
CA VAL A 52 -9.04 7.32 -3.89
C VAL A 52 -9.29 8.78 -3.53
N GLU A 53 -10.53 9.25 -3.71
CA GLU A 53 -11.01 10.54 -3.24
C GLU A 53 -12.34 10.34 -2.52
N ASN A 54 -12.46 10.89 -1.31
CA ASN A 54 -13.66 10.82 -0.46
C ASN A 54 -14.27 9.41 -0.35
N GLY A 55 -13.42 8.41 -0.21
CA GLY A 55 -13.84 7.02 -0.06
C GLY A 55 -14.14 6.27 -1.35
N GLU A 56 -13.95 6.91 -2.53
CA GLU A 56 -14.25 6.32 -3.83
C GLU A 56 -12.99 6.17 -4.69
N ILE A 57 -12.88 5.05 -5.40
CA ILE A 57 -11.83 4.84 -6.39
C ILE A 57 -12.18 5.64 -7.65
N VAL A 58 -11.45 6.73 -7.89
CA VAL A 58 -11.78 7.67 -8.98
C VAL A 58 -11.04 7.36 -10.28
N GLY A 59 -10.03 6.51 -10.26
CA GLY A 59 -9.34 6.08 -11.49
C GLY A 59 -7.96 5.49 -11.27
N ARG A 60 -7.39 4.97 -12.36
CA ARG A 60 -6.03 4.42 -12.38
C ARG A 60 -4.99 5.54 -12.39
N LEU A 61 -3.94 5.37 -11.58
CA LEU A 61 -2.78 6.25 -11.55
C LEU A 61 -1.74 5.84 -12.60
N LYS A 62 -1.02 6.84 -13.12
CA LYS A 62 0.10 6.68 -14.06
C LYS A 62 1.23 7.61 -13.64
N ASN A 63 2.47 7.21 -13.90
CA ASN A 63 3.66 8.01 -13.56
C ASN A 63 3.65 8.47 -12.09
N THR A 64 3.32 7.53 -11.20
CA THR A 64 3.21 7.76 -9.77
C THR A 64 4.21 6.88 -9.04
N MET A 65 4.83 7.45 -8.02
CA MET A 65 5.80 6.81 -7.15
C MET A 65 5.34 6.96 -5.70
N VAL A 66 5.61 5.94 -4.89
CA VAL A 66 5.42 5.96 -3.45
C VAL A 66 6.77 5.74 -2.77
N ALA A 67 7.07 6.59 -1.79
CA ALA A 67 8.32 6.54 -1.03
C ALA A 67 8.08 6.78 0.46
N GLY A 68 8.95 6.23 1.30
CA GLY A 68 8.87 6.42 2.74
C GLY A 68 9.83 5.52 3.52
N SER A 69 9.69 5.54 4.84
CA SER A 69 10.34 4.61 5.75
C SER A 69 9.32 3.62 6.30
N ILE A 70 9.65 2.33 6.29
CA ILE A 70 8.77 1.28 6.82
C ILE A 70 8.54 1.46 8.33
N PHE A 71 9.55 1.96 9.05
CA PHE A 71 9.43 2.24 10.48
C PHE A 71 8.43 3.36 10.75
N GLU A 72 8.48 4.43 9.96
CA GLU A 72 7.52 5.54 10.07
C GLU A 72 6.12 5.12 9.60
N ALA A 73 6.03 4.32 8.53
CA ALA A 73 4.76 3.82 8.02
C ALA A 73 4.04 2.98 9.08
N PHE A 74 4.72 2.04 9.73
CA PHE A 74 4.12 1.24 10.80
C PHE A 74 3.87 2.03 12.09
N ALA A 75 4.60 3.12 12.35
CA ALA A 75 4.30 4.03 13.46
C ALA A 75 2.99 4.82 13.23
N ASP A 76 2.57 4.99 11.97
CA ASP A 76 1.32 5.63 11.55
C ASP A 76 0.38 4.62 10.86
N LEU A 77 0.40 3.37 11.32
CA LEU A 77 -0.50 2.32 10.84
C LEU A 77 -1.94 2.65 11.25
N VAL A 78 -2.87 2.65 10.29
CA VAL A 78 -4.30 2.85 10.56
C VAL A 78 -4.95 1.52 10.93
N ASP A 79 -4.91 0.54 10.03
CA ASP A 79 -5.48 -0.79 10.26
C ASP A 79 -5.04 -1.80 9.19
N PHE A 80 -5.42 -3.06 9.42
CA PHE A 80 -5.37 -4.17 8.46
C PHE A 80 -6.78 -4.56 8.01
N SER A 81 -6.93 -5.02 6.76
CA SER A 81 -8.21 -5.57 6.30
C SER A 81 -8.58 -6.88 7.00
N ASP A 82 -9.87 -7.17 7.07
CA ASP A 82 -10.46 -8.40 7.63
C ASP A 82 -10.21 -9.67 6.80
N THR A 83 -9.82 -9.52 5.53
CA THR A 83 -9.46 -10.62 4.64
C THR A 83 -7.99 -10.61 4.27
N CYS A 84 -7.37 -11.79 4.20
CA CYS A 84 -6.03 -11.99 3.65
C CYS A 84 -6.09 -12.57 2.24
N GLU A 85 -5.14 -12.16 1.40
CA GLU A 85 -4.99 -12.64 0.03
C GLU A 85 -3.55 -13.13 -0.22
N TRP A 86 -3.39 -13.96 -1.26
CA TRP A 86 -2.08 -14.40 -1.70
C TRP A 86 -1.46 -13.35 -2.62
N VAL A 87 -0.36 -12.75 -2.16
CA VAL A 87 0.40 -11.71 -2.87
C VAL A 87 1.74 -12.28 -3.32
N GLY A 88 2.09 -12.06 -4.60
CA GLY A 88 3.38 -12.46 -5.16
C GLY A 88 3.70 -13.96 -5.06
N GLY A 89 2.68 -14.81 -4.90
CA GLY A 89 2.79 -16.27 -4.86
C GLY A 89 3.43 -16.88 -3.59
N SER A 90 3.82 -16.06 -2.60
CA SER A 90 4.50 -16.56 -1.39
C SER A 90 4.20 -15.77 -0.10
N ALA A 91 3.40 -14.70 -0.17
CA ALA A 91 2.92 -13.97 0.98
C ALA A 91 1.39 -14.11 1.11
N TYR A 92 0.90 -14.47 2.30
CA TYR A 92 -0.53 -14.48 2.62
C TYR A 92 -0.81 -13.40 3.67
N MET A 93 -1.42 -12.29 3.25
CA MET A 93 -1.50 -11.09 4.08
C MET A 93 -2.74 -10.25 3.80
N PRO A 94 -3.21 -9.45 4.76
CA PRO A 94 -4.29 -8.50 4.53
C PRO A 94 -3.77 -7.27 3.78
N ALA A 95 -4.69 -6.47 3.24
CA ALA A 95 -4.38 -5.10 2.86
C ALA A 95 -4.00 -4.30 4.11
N ILE A 96 -3.07 -3.36 3.94
CA ILE A 96 -2.54 -2.53 5.01
C ILE A 96 -2.83 -1.07 4.67
N LEU A 97 -3.52 -0.35 5.56
CA LEU A 97 -3.71 1.09 5.42
C LEU A 97 -2.73 1.83 6.32
N PHE A 98 -1.81 2.54 5.68
CA PHE A 98 -0.92 3.49 6.35
C PHE A 98 -1.54 4.89 6.33
N GLY A 99 -1.40 5.64 7.43
CA GLY A 99 -1.98 6.98 7.58
C GLY A 99 -1.34 8.00 6.65
N LYS A 100 -0.03 7.87 6.40
CA LYS A 100 0.70 8.71 5.45
C LYS A 100 1.88 7.98 4.82
N LEU A 101 2.10 8.26 3.54
CA LEU A 101 3.30 7.93 2.79
C LEU A 101 3.61 9.08 1.81
N GLY A 102 4.86 9.20 1.39
CA GLY A 102 5.25 10.15 0.35
C GLY A 102 4.74 9.68 -1.00
N VAL A 103 3.99 10.53 -1.71
CA VAL A 103 3.50 10.24 -3.07
C VAL A 103 3.99 11.34 -4.01
N ALA A 104 4.69 10.94 -5.07
CA ALA A 104 5.08 11.82 -6.16
C ALA A 104 4.36 11.37 -7.43
N SER A 105 3.59 12.27 -8.05
CA SER A 105 2.84 11.96 -9.26
C SER A 105 2.98 13.09 -10.27
N ARG A 106 3.02 12.74 -11.56
CA ARG A 106 2.99 13.70 -12.66
C ARG A 106 1.68 13.57 -13.42
N ALA A 107 0.91 14.66 -13.47
CA ALA A 107 -0.25 14.75 -14.36
C ALA A 107 0.23 14.61 -15.81
N VAL A 108 -0.42 13.71 -16.55
CA VAL A 108 -0.22 13.51 -18.00
C VAL A 108 -1.38 14.17 -18.71
#